data_AF-A0A1G8VS79-F1
#
_entry.id   AF-A0A1G8VS79-F1
#
_cell.length_a   1.000
_cell.length_b   1.000
_cell.length_c   1.000
_cell.angle_alpha   90.00
_cell.angle_beta   90.00
_cell.angle_gamma   90.00
#
_symmetry.space_group_name_H-M   'P 1'
#
loop_
_entity.id
_entity.type
_entity.pdbx_description
1 polymer ?
#
loop_
_entity_poly.entity_id
_entity_poly.type
_entity_poly.pdbx_seq_one_letter_code
_entity_poly.pdbx_strand_id
1 'polypeptide(L)' 'MQEPIIRQDLIEYAFDDWRRLIRNGLTPRQARIDVERDYELLEIEVAELNKRMFEEMEGLLEREGD' A
#
# COMPACT_ATOMS: atom_id res chain seq x y z
N MET A 1 18.45 -17.50 -11.38
CA MET A 1 18.66 -16.05 -11.36
C MET A 1 17.33 -15.45 -10.93
N GLN A 2 17.28 -14.76 -9.79
CA GLN A 2 16.11 -13.94 -9.46
C GLN A 2 16.11 -12.75 -10.43
N GLU A 3 15.00 -12.50 -11.09
CA GLU A 3 14.84 -11.32 -11.94
C GLU A 3 15.01 -10.07 -11.07
N PRO A 4 15.68 -9.02 -11.57
CA PRO A 4 15.79 -7.77 -10.83
C PRO A 4 14.37 -7.20 -10.67
N ILE A 5 13.94 -7.03 -9.42
CA ILE A 5 12.65 -6.41 -9.13
C ILE A 5 12.68 -4.98 -9.68
N ILE A 6 11.76 -4.67 -10.60
CA ILE A 6 11.64 -3.32 -11.14
C ILE A 6 11.02 -2.45 -10.04
N ARG A 7 11.47 -1.21 -9.86
CA ARG A 7 10.96 -0.28 -8.82
C ARG A 7 9.42 -0.16 -8.83
N GLN A 8 8.82 -0.22 -10.02
CA GLN A 8 7.37 -0.22 -10.18
C GLN A 8 6.70 -1.46 -9.56
N ASP A 9 7.32 -2.64 -9.70
CA ASP A 9 6.82 -3.88 -9.12
C ASP A 9 6.86 -3.80 -7.58
N LEU A 10 7.87 -3.14 -6.99
CA LEU A 10 7.95 -2.95 -5.53
C LEU A 10 6.75 -2.16 -4.98
N ILE A 11 6.31 -1.12 -5.69
CA ILE A 11 5.14 -0.32 -5.29
C ILE A 11 3.88 -1.18 -5.37
N GLU A 12 3.74 -1.99 -6.43
CA GLU A 12 2.59 -2.89 -6.59
C GLU A 12 2.54 -3.94 -5.48
N TYR A 13 3.66 -4.58 -5.16
CA TYR A 13 3.75 -5.53 -4.05
C TYR A 13 3.44 -4.88 -2.70
N ALA A 14 3.99 -3.70 -2.43
CA ALA A 14 3.75 -2.95 -1.20
C ALA A 14 2.26 -2.59 -1.04
N PHE A 15 1.62 -2.16 -2.13
CA PHE A 15 0.20 -1.81 -2.13
C PHE A 15 -0.71 -3.03 -1.94
N ASP A 16 -0.38 -4.15 -2.57
CA ASP A 16 -1.13 -5.38 -2.40
C ASP A 16 -1.02 -5.95 -0.99
N ASP A 17 0.17 -5.86 -0.38
CA ASP A 17 0.36 -6.27 1.00
C ASP A 17 -0.40 -5.36 1.97
N TRP A 18 -0.39 -4.05 1.75
CA TRP A 18 -1.24 -3.12 2.50
C TRP A 18 -2.72 -3.51 2.45
N ARG A 19 -3.26 -3.80 1.25
CA ARG A 19 -4.65 -4.25 1.09
C ARG A 19 -4.93 -5.58 1.79
N ARG A 20 -3.94 -6.47 1.85
CA ARG A 20 -4.04 -7.75 2.57
C ARG A 20 -4.09 -7.53 4.08
N LEU A 21 -3.25 -6.66 4.61
CA LEU A 21 -3.20 -6.33 6.04
C LEU A 21 -4.52 -5.71 6.52
N ILE A 22 -5.12 -4.79 5.75
CA ILE A 22 -6.43 -4.23 6.08
C ILE A 22 -7.51 -5.31 6.10
N ARG A 23 -7.54 -6.18 5.09
CA ARG A 23 -8.48 -7.32 5.04
C ARG A 23 -8.34 -8.26 6.25
N ASN A 24 -7.14 -8.34 6.82
CA ASN A 24 -6.85 -9.14 8.01
C ASN A 24 -7.16 -8.42 9.34
N GLY A 25 -7.73 -7.20 9.28
CA GLY A 25 -8.22 -6.46 10.44
C GLY A 25 -7.28 -5.37 10.96
N LEU A 26 -6.18 -5.06 10.27
CA LEU A 26 -5.39 -3.88 10.61
C LEU A 26 -6.11 -2.61 10.16
N THR A 27 -5.98 -1.55 10.95
CA THR A 27 -6.40 -0.23 10.46
C THR A 27 -5.51 0.21 9.29
N PRO A 28 -6.01 1.02 8.34
CA PRO A 28 -5.22 1.51 7.22
C PRO A 28 -3.90 2.17 7.63
N ARG A 29 -3.91 2.88 8.76
CA ARG A 29 -2.73 3.52 9.33
C ARG A 29 -1.69 2.51 9.83
N GLN A 30 -2.12 1.44 10.50
CA GLN A 30 -1.22 0.38 10.98
C GLN A 30 -0.61 -0.37 9.80
N ALA A 31 -1.44 -0.79 8.84
CA ALA A 31 -0.99 -1.48 7.63
C ALA A 31 0.05 -0.65 6.85
N ARG A 32 -0.16 0.67 6.74
CA ARG A 32 0.80 1.58 6.07
C ARG A 32 2.16 1.60 6.76
N ILE A 33 2.18 1.70 8.09
CA ILE A 33 3.43 1.73 8.88
C ILE A 33 4.20 0.42 8.70
N ASP A 34 3.49 -0.72 8.68
CA ASP A 34 4.12 -2.02 8.48
C ASP A 34 4.72 -2.14 7.07
N VAL A 35 4.01 -1.70 6.03
CA VAL A 35 4.49 -1.72 4.65
C VAL A 35 5.68 -0.75 4.42
N GLU A 36 5.61 0.48 4.95
CA GLU A 36 6.72 1.44 4.87
C GLU A 36 7.99 0.94 5.59
N ARG A 37 7.84 0.08 6.61
CA ARG A 37 8.96 -0.55 7.31
C ARG A 37 9.54 -1.73 6.53
N ASP A 38 8.68 -2.54 5.93
CA ASP A 38 9.08 -3.82 5.33
C ASP A 38 9.66 -3.65 3.92
N TYR A 39 9.32 -2.55 3.24
CA TYR A 39 9.83 -2.20 1.93
C TYR A 39 10.74 -0.96 2.06
N GLU A 40 12.05 -1.10 1.78
CA GLU A 40 13.03 0.01 1.75
C GLU A 40 12.77 0.96 0.54
N LEU A 41 11.61 1.61 0.54
CA LEU A 41 11.13 2.50 -0.51
C LEU A 41 11.83 3.87 -0.45
N LEU A 42 12.06 4.46 -1.63
CA LEU A 42 12.49 5.84 -1.79
C LEU A 42 11.32 6.80 -1.53
N GLU A 43 11.63 8.05 -1.20
CA GLU A 43 10.60 9.07 -0.90
C GLU A 43 9.55 9.23 -2.01
N ILE A 44 9.94 9.15 -3.29
CA ILE A 44 9.02 9.24 -4.42
C ILE A 44 8.09 8.02 -4.51
N GLU A 45 8.58 6.84 -4.16
CA GLU A 45 7.81 5.59 -4.14
C GLU A 45 6.81 5.61 -2.97
N VAL A 46 7.24 6.11 -1.81
CA VAL A 46 6.37 6.33 -0.64
C VAL A 46 5.26 7.33 -0.96
N ALA A 47 5.56 8.43 -1.66
CA ALA A 47 4.55 9.42 -2.04
C ALA A 47 3.50 8.82 -3.00
N GLU A 48 3.93 8.08 -4.01
CA GLU A 48 3.03 7.41 -4.96
C GLU A 48 2.18 6.33 -4.26
N LEU A 49 2.81 5.53 -3.39
CA LEU A 49 2.10 4.51 -2.62
C LEU A 49 1.03 5.14 -1.71
N ASN A 50 1.38 6.21 -0.99
CA ASN A 50 0.45 6.93 -0.12
C ASN A 50 -0.72 7.53 -0.89
N LYS A 51 -0.48 8.03 -2.11
CA LYS A 51 -1.55 8.52 -2.99
C LYS A 51 -2.55 7.39 -3.32
N ARG A 52 -2.07 6.23 -3.75
CA ARG A 52 -2.93 5.07 -4.08
C ARG A 52 -3.73 4.58 -2.88
N MET A 53 -3.10 4.54 -1.70
CA MET A 53 -3.79 4.18 -0.46
C MET A 53 -4.92 5.17 -0.14
N PHE A 54 -4.70 6.46 -0.34
CA PHE A 54 -5.70 7.49 -0.11
C PHE A 54 -6.91 7.34 -1.05
N GLU A 55 -6.66 7.20 -2.35
CA GLU A 55 -7.72 7.00 -3.35
C GLU A 55 -8.57 5.74 -3.05
N GLU A 56 -7.94 4.63 -2.64
CA GLU A 56 -8.65 3.42 -2.24
C GLU A 56 -9.51 3.65 -0.98
N MET A 57 -9.00 4.36 0.02
CA MET A 57 -9.77 4.67 1.23
C MET A 57 -10.99 5.53 0.94
N GLU A 58 -10.87 6.54 0.06
CA GLU A 58 -12.02 7.33 -0.37
C GLU A 58 -13.08 6.45 -1.04
N GLY A 59 -12.67 5.56 -1.95
CA GLY A 59 -13.59 4.63 -2.62
C GLY A 59 -14.22 3.59 -1.68
N LEU A 60 -13.56 3.21 -0.59
CA LEU A 60 -14.15 2.34 0.44
C LEU A 60 -15.20 3.09 1.26
N LEU A 61 -14.92 4.33 1.66
CA LEU A 61 -15.87 5.16 2.41
C LEU A 61 -17.13 5.47 1.61
N GLU A 62 -17.01 5.73 0.31
CA GLU A 62 -18.17 5.94 -0.57
C GLU A 62 -19.07 4.70 -0.63
N ARG A 63 -18.50 3.50 -0.62
CA ARG A 63 -19.26 2.23 -0.68
C ARG A 63 -19.94 1.84 0.62
N GLU A 64 -19.42 2.28 1.77
CA GLU A 64 -20.02 2.03 3.08
C GLU A 64 -21.15 3.02 3.43
N GLY A 65 -21.28 4.10 2.66
CA GLY A 65 -22.28 5.16 2.86
C GLY A 65 -23.62 5.00 2.10
N ASP A 66 -23.74 4.01 1.22
CA ASP A 66 -24.95 3.60 0.47
C ASP A 66 -25.65 2.40 1.12
#